data_AF-A0A1X7RA64-F1
#
_entry.id   AF-A0A1X7RA64-F1
#
_cell.length_a   1.000
_cell.length_b   1.000
_cell.length_c   1.000
_cell.angle_alpha   90.00
_cell.angle_beta   90.00
_cell.angle_gamma   90.00
#
_symmetry.space_group_name_H-M   'P 1'
#
loop_
_entity.id
_entity.type
_entity.pdbx_description
1 polymer ?
#
loop_
_entity_poly.entity_id
_entity_poly.type
_entity_poly.pdbx_seq_one_letter_code
_entity_poly.pdbx_strand_id
1 'polypeptide(L)'
;MSVNFKHLSKAGGRIMDRLTHPPRGMVRHQAKEQAKALPEFLKPDLPILNVSERFKGPRDWQFLPGDRVVIMTGPCRGNIVHITKHDVATNGFVLDENGPTKSVAVPKDFWAEGQTTHVVNLPILMQKKDLRLVADIEDTANPGKLKTVAVENITFKGQYYDENYKKMMPYRCVFGNSDLIIPWPKPEPTEDGTLTTDSEVAREQTFWIDTIVRGSIPDAAFSTIRNPHSKYRRGKITPSDIRKLVAPKMPLTETKKAYLEEQKMLNERPKEVLTEEDKVMIGNKIIQFLQKKETQSTTSQ
;
A
#
# COMPACT_ATOMS: atom_id res chain seq x y z
N MET A 1 -2.95 -19.46 -32.23
CA MET A 1 -2.13 -19.45 -31.00
C MET A 1 -0.66 -19.41 -31.37
N SER A 2 0.15 -18.55 -30.76
CA SER A 2 1.58 -18.51 -31.07
C SER A 2 2.24 -19.83 -30.65
N VAL A 3 3.05 -20.43 -31.51
CA VAL A 3 3.76 -21.72 -31.29
C VAL A 3 4.93 -21.57 -30.30
N ASN A 4 4.80 -20.72 -29.27
CA ASN A 4 5.86 -20.49 -28.29
C ASN A 4 5.50 -21.12 -26.94
N PHE A 5 6.51 -21.71 -26.29
CA PHE A 5 6.40 -22.29 -24.94
C PHE A 5 6.72 -21.29 -23.83
N LYS A 6 6.62 -19.97 -24.11
CA LYS A 6 6.98 -18.93 -23.14
C LYS A 6 6.02 -18.89 -21.95
N HIS A 7 4.77 -19.28 -22.12
CA HIS A 7 3.80 -19.35 -21.02
C HIS A 7 4.13 -20.46 -20.00
N LEU A 8 4.92 -21.48 -20.40
CA LEU A 8 5.35 -22.58 -19.53
C LEU A 8 6.65 -22.29 -18.78
N SER A 9 7.40 -21.24 -19.15
CA SER A 9 8.73 -20.95 -18.58
C SER A 9 8.95 -19.48 -18.30
N LYS A 10 9.68 -19.17 -17.22
CA LYS A 10 10.15 -17.79 -16.93
C LYS A 10 11.56 -17.52 -17.48
N ALA A 11 11.93 -18.22 -18.55
CA ALA A 11 13.24 -18.07 -19.19
C ALA A 11 13.42 -16.63 -19.68
N GLY A 12 14.59 -16.03 -19.40
CA GLY A 12 14.84 -14.63 -19.74
C GLY A 12 14.15 -13.61 -18.81
N GLY A 13 13.77 -13.98 -17.58
CA GLY A 13 13.11 -13.10 -16.61
C GLY A 13 13.78 -11.72 -16.46
N ARG A 14 15.12 -11.65 -16.42
CA ARG A 14 15.86 -10.38 -16.36
C ARG A 14 15.59 -9.45 -17.55
N ILE A 15 15.45 -10.01 -18.76
CA ILE A 15 15.16 -9.23 -19.97
C ILE A 15 13.71 -8.75 -19.89
N MET A 16 12.79 -9.63 -19.50
CA MET A 16 11.38 -9.27 -19.32
C MET A 16 11.21 -8.18 -18.27
N ASP A 17 11.90 -8.27 -17.13
CA ASP A 17 11.83 -7.26 -16.07
C ASP A 17 12.27 -5.86 -16.55
N ARG A 18 13.30 -5.79 -17.42
CA ARG A 18 13.74 -4.54 -18.04
C ARG A 18 12.74 -3.99 -19.06
N LEU A 19 12.02 -4.88 -19.76
CA LEU A 19 10.98 -4.49 -20.71
C LEU A 19 9.70 -4.03 -20.01
N THR A 20 9.33 -4.67 -18.89
CA THR A 20 8.14 -4.30 -18.12
C THR A 20 8.35 -3.07 -17.27
N HIS A 21 9.59 -2.80 -16.83
CA HIS A 21 9.96 -1.63 -16.03
C HIS A 21 10.96 -0.75 -16.80
N PRO A 22 10.53 -0.13 -17.91
CA PRO A 22 11.40 0.76 -18.67
C PRO A 22 11.80 1.99 -17.83
N PRO A 23 12.97 2.60 -18.08
CA PRO A 23 13.33 3.85 -17.45
C PRO A 23 12.32 4.95 -17.84
N ARG A 24 12.01 5.86 -16.90
CA ARG A 24 10.96 6.88 -17.06
C ARG A 24 11.04 7.68 -18.36
N GLY A 25 12.26 8.01 -18.82
CA GLY A 25 12.48 8.73 -20.08
C GLY A 25 12.05 7.96 -21.34
N MET A 26 12.06 6.61 -21.31
CA MET A 26 11.66 5.77 -22.44
C MET A 26 10.16 5.47 -22.50
N VAL A 27 9.42 5.67 -21.41
CA VAL A 27 7.98 5.35 -21.32
C VAL A 27 7.19 6.04 -22.44
N ARG A 28 7.45 7.33 -22.68
CA ARG A 28 6.77 8.10 -23.73
C ARG A 28 7.08 7.55 -25.13
N HIS A 29 8.32 7.14 -25.37
CA HIS A 29 8.72 6.56 -26.65
C HIS A 29 8.00 5.22 -26.88
N GLN A 30 7.98 4.34 -25.88
CA GLN A 30 7.29 3.06 -25.97
C GLN A 30 5.78 3.23 -26.16
N ALA A 31 5.14 4.13 -25.42
CA ALA A 31 3.72 4.43 -25.59
C ALA A 31 3.40 4.95 -27.00
N LYS A 32 4.28 5.78 -27.57
CA LYS A 32 4.13 6.27 -28.96
C LYS A 32 4.22 5.13 -29.97
N GLU A 33 5.20 4.23 -29.83
CA GLU A 33 5.34 3.08 -30.74
C GLU A 33 4.18 2.09 -30.59
N GLN A 34 3.70 1.85 -29.36
CA GLN A 34 2.50 1.05 -29.12
C GLN A 34 1.26 1.67 -29.78
N ALA A 35 1.07 2.99 -29.63
CA ALA A 35 -0.05 3.71 -30.25
C ALA A 35 0.01 3.74 -31.78
N LYS A 36 1.19 3.56 -32.39
CA LYS A 36 1.32 3.37 -33.85
C LYS A 36 0.98 1.95 -34.27
N ALA A 37 1.38 0.96 -33.48
CA ALA A 37 1.20 -0.46 -33.82
C ALA A 37 -0.26 -0.92 -33.67
N LEU A 38 -1.04 -0.29 -32.80
CA LEU A 38 -2.44 -0.65 -32.55
C LEU A 38 -3.39 0.03 -33.56
N PRO A 39 -4.47 -0.64 -34.00
CA PRO A 39 -5.55 -0.01 -34.75
C PRO A 39 -6.35 0.94 -33.85
N GLU A 40 -7.01 1.93 -34.45
CA GLU A 40 -7.66 3.04 -33.73
C GLU A 40 -8.69 2.58 -32.66
N PHE A 41 -9.46 1.53 -32.94
CA PHE A 41 -10.46 1.01 -32.01
C PHE A 41 -9.86 0.31 -30.78
N LEU A 42 -8.58 -0.09 -30.82
CA LEU A 42 -7.84 -0.68 -29.69
C LEU A 42 -6.89 0.31 -29.01
N LYS A 43 -6.71 1.52 -29.57
CA LYS A 43 -5.84 2.52 -28.96
C LYS A 43 -6.48 3.00 -27.66
N PRO A 44 -5.77 2.90 -26.52
CA PRO A 44 -6.29 3.44 -25.27
C PRO A 44 -6.29 4.98 -25.35
N ASP A 45 -7.37 5.60 -24.88
CA ASP A 45 -7.50 7.05 -24.86
C ASP A 45 -6.63 7.69 -23.77
N LEU A 46 -6.39 6.94 -22.69
CA LEU A 46 -5.58 7.33 -21.55
C LEU A 46 -4.26 6.52 -21.50
N PRO A 47 -3.17 7.09 -20.95
CA PRO A 47 -1.92 6.37 -20.81
C PRO A 47 -2.06 5.18 -19.86
N ILE A 48 -1.50 4.05 -20.23
CA ILE A 48 -1.43 2.86 -19.38
C ILE A 48 -0.46 3.12 -18.22
N LEU A 49 -0.91 2.85 -17.00
CA LEU A 49 -0.16 3.09 -15.78
C LEU A 49 0.55 1.84 -15.28
N ASN A 50 1.65 2.06 -14.55
CA ASN A 50 2.38 1.01 -13.83
C ASN A 50 1.53 0.44 -12.70
N VAL A 51 1.75 -0.83 -12.35
CA VAL A 51 0.96 -1.54 -11.31
C VAL A 51 0.96 -0.82 -9.95
N SER A 52 2.04 -0.10 -9.62
CA SER A 52 2.14 0.69 -8.39
C SER A 52 1.27 1.95 -8.37
N GLU A 53 0.98 2.53 -9.53
CA GLU A 53 0.24 3.79 -9.70
C GLU A 53 -1.27 3.56 -9.92
N ARG A 54 -1.67 2.30 -10.14
CA ARG A 54 -3.06 1.92 -10.33
C ARG A 54 -3.84 2.04 -9.02
N PHE A 55 -5.08 2.48 -9.12
CA PHE A 55 -5.99 2.55 -7.98
C PHE A 55 -6.38 1.14 -7.53
N LYS A 56 -6.30 0.88 -6.22
CA LYS A 56 -6.51 -0.46 -5.66
C LYS A 56 -7.83 -0.57 -4.92
N GLY A 57 -8.17 0.45 -4.14
CA GLY A 57 -9.33 0.43 -3.24
C GLY A 57 -10.41 1.45 -3.60
N PRO A 58 -11.62 1.31 -3.05
CA PRO A 58 -12.73 2.24 -3.27
C PRO A 58 -12.39 3.70 -2.92
N ARG A 59 -11.51 3.90 -1.92
CA ARG A 59 -11.03 5.22 -1.52
C ARG A 59 -10.26 5.95 -2.63
N ASP A 60 -9.47 5.22 -3.40
CA ASP A 60 -8.66 5.78 -4.49
C ASP A 60 -9.56 6.14 -5.68
N TRP A 61 -10.45 5.20 -6.03
CA TRP A 61 -11.40 5.32 -7.14
C TRP A 61 -12.43 6.43 -6.93
N GLN A 62 -12.89 6.68 -5.69
CA GLN A 62 -13.99 7.60 -5.33
C GLN A 62 -15.38 7.27 -5.86
N PHE A 63 -15.45 6.77 -7.08
CA PHE A 63 -16.67 6.32 -7.73
C PHE A 63 -16.58 4.81 -7.95
N LEU A 64 -17.73 4.14 -8.01
CA LEU A 64 -17.87 2.72 -8.34
C LEU A 64 -18.79 2.53 -9.54
N PRO A 65 -18.74 1.37 -10.21
CA PRO A 65 -19.73 1.03 -11.23
C PRO A 65 -21.14 1.08 -10.64
N GLY A 66 -22.07 1.69 -11.37
CA GLY A 66 -23.44 1.97 -10.93
C GLY A 66 -23.63 3.35 -10.29
N ASP A 67 -22.57 4.09 -9.96
CA ASP A 67 -22.72 5.47 -9.50
C ASP A 67 -23.20 6.40 -10.62
N ARG A 68 -24.07 7.36 -10.26
CA ARG A 68 -24.46 8.48 -11.11
C ARG A 68 -23.44 9.59 -11.01
N VAL A 69 -22.88 9.99 -12.14
CA VAL A 69 -21.90 11.08 -12.22
C VAL A 69 -22.30 12.09 -13.29
N VAL A 70 -21.83 13.32 -13.12
CA VAL A 70 -21.95 14.39 -14.11
C VAL A 70 -20.59 14.66 -14.73
N ILE A 71 -20.59 14.85 -16.05
CA ILE A 71 -19.39 15.18 -16.82
C ILE A 71 -19.14 16.69 -16.72
N MET A 72 -17.94 17.09 -16.29
CA MET A 72 -17.57 18.49 -16.08
C MET A 72 -16.82 19.11 -17.26
N THR A 73 -16.11 18.30 -18.04
CA THR A 73 -15.21 18.75 -19.12
C THR A 73 -15.47 17.96 -20.41
N GLY A 74 -15.12 18.54 -21.55
CA GLY A 74 -15.29 17.89 -22.87
C GLY A 74 -16.63 18.18 -23.55
N PRO A 75 -16.95 17.45 -24.64
CA PRO A 75 -18.09 17.73 -25.51
C PRO A 75 -19.44 17.45 -24.84
N CYS A 76 -19.51 16.44 -23.97
CA CYS A 76 -20.73 16.02 -23.27
C CYS A 76 -20.83 16.64 -21.87
N ARG A 77 -20.29 17.85 -21.68
CA ARG A 77 -20.31 18.56 -20.39
C ARG A 77 -21.75 18.83 -19.93
N GLY A 78 -22.06 18.51 -18.68
CA GLY A 78 -23.36 18.68 -18.05
C GLY A 78 -24.26 17.44 -18.13
N ASN A 79 -23.90 16.43 -18.93
CA ASN A 79 -24.64 15.19 -18.99
C ASN A 79 -24.48 14.38 -17.71
N ILE A 80 -25.58 13.80 -17.23
CA ILE A 80 -25.62 12.86 -16.12
C ILE A 80 -25.61 11.44 -16.70
N VAL A 81 -24.70 10.62 -16.21
CA VAL A 81 -24.36 9.31 -16.76
C VAL A 81 -24.06 8.33 -15.64
N HIS A 82 -24.21 7.05 -15.90
CA HIS A 82 -23.79 5.99 -14.98
C HIS A 82 -22.41 5.47 -15.35
N ILE A 83 -21.60 5.13 -14.35
CA ILE A 83 -20.33 4.43 -14.58
C ILE A 83 -20.63 2.96 -14.84
N THR A 84 -20.23 2.43 -15.99
CA THR A 84 -20.43 1.02 -16.35
C THR A 84 -19.30 0.16 -15.83
N LYS A 85 -18.06 0.60 -15.98
CA LYS A 85 -16.87 -0.17 -15.58
C LYS A 85 -15.67 0.72 -15.31
N HIS A 86 -14.76 0.23 -14.48
CA HIS A 86 -13.43 0.80 -14.29
C HIS A 86 -12.40 0.14 -15.21
N ASP A 87 -11.58 0.95 -15.87
CA ASP A 87 -10.36 0.47 -16.49
C ASP A 87 -9.17 0.60 -15.52
N VAL A 88 -8.83 -0.52 -14.88
CA VAL A 88 -7.75 -0.62 -13.89
C VAL A 88 -6.38 -0.31 -14.53
N ALA A 89 -6.21 -0.50 -15.84
CA ALA A 89 -4.93 -0.27 -16.50
C ALA A 89 -4.59 1.23 -16.61
N THR A 90 -5.59 2.08 -16.84
CA THR A 90 -5.42 3.52 -17.07
C THR A 90 -5.95 4.39 -15.92
N ASN A 91 -6.60 3.81 -14.91
CA ASN A 91 -7.40 4.50 -13.90
C ASN A 91 -8.55 5.34 -14.52
N GLY A 92 -9.07 4.87 -15.66
CA GLY A 92 -10.18 5.49 -16.37
C GLY A 92 -11.54 4.90 -15.98
N PHE A 93 -12.59 5.66 -16.26
CA PHE A 93 -13.98 5.24 -16.11
C PHE A 93 -14.61 5.09 -17.49
N VAL A 94 -15.27 3.95 -17.73
CA VAL A 94 -16.16 3.74 -18.87
C VAL A 94 -17.55 4.19 -18.43
N LEU A 95 -18.17 5.04 -19.24
CA LEU A 95 -19.49 5.60 -18.97
C LEU A 95 -20.54 4.89 -19.84
N ASP A 96 -21.81 5.16 -19.57
CA ASP A 96 -22.93 4.70 -20.40
C ASP A 96 -23.01 5.44 -21.75
N GLU A 97 -24.07 5.17 -22.51
CA GLU A 97 -24.30 5.70 -23.86
C GLU A 97 -24.37 7.24 -23.92
N ASN A 98 -24.72 7.90 -22.81
CA ASN A 98 -24.82 9.36 -22.73
C ASN A 98 -23.45 10.03 -22.48
N GLY A 99 -22.40 9.22 -22.33
CA GLY A 99 -21.02 9.65 -22.18
C GLY A 99 -20.36 10.08 -23.50
N PRO A 100 -19.09 10.54 -23.43
CA PRO A 100 -18.33 10.89 -24.61
C PRO A 100 -17.99 9.62 -25.39
N THR A 101 -18.33 9.62 -26.68
CA THR A 101 -18.04 8.51 -27.60
C THR A 101 -17.19 8.99 -28.77
N LYS A 102 -16.44 8.07 -29.38
CA LYS A 102 -15.72 8.28 -30.64
C LYS A 102 -16.22 7.31 -31.70
N SER A 103 -16.45 7.80 -32.91
CA SER A 103 -16.83 6.98 -34.05
C SER A 103 -15.59 6.38 -34.70
N VAL A 104 -15.46 5.04 -34.68
CA VAL A 104 -14.29 4.33 -35.21
C VAL A 104 -14.73 3.18 -36.11
N ALA A 105 -13.96 2.89 -37.15
CA ALA A 105 -14.18 1.73 -38.01
C ALA A 105 -13.71 0.43 -37.33
N VAL A 106 -14.61 -0.53 -37.20
CA VAL A 106 -14.39 -1.81 -36.51
C VAL A 106 -14.49 -2.98 -37.50
N PRO A 107 -13.54 -3.94 -37.47
CA PRO A 107 -13.60 -5.16 -38.26
C PRO A 107 -14.82 -6.03 -37.92
N LYS A 108 -15.27 -6.86 -38.87
CA LYS A 108 -16.45 -7.74 -38.69
C LYS A 108 -16.31 -8.73 -37.52
N ASP A 109 -15.08 -9.11 -37.19
CA ASP A 109 -14.78 -10.01 -36.07
C ASP A 109 -15.22 -9.43 -34.70
N PHE A 110 -15.38 -8.11 -34.62
CA PHE A 110 -15.79 -7.38 -33.40
C PHE A 110 -17.19 -6.77 -33.54
N TRP A 111 -17.99 -7.18 -34.52
CA TRP A 111 -19.34 -6.65 -34.69
C TRP A 111 -20.28 -7.19 -33.63
N ALA A 112 -21.15 -6.31 -33.14
CA ALA A 112 -22.32 -6.71 -32.38
C ALA A 112 -23.37 -7.31 -33.32
N GLU A 113 -24.21 -8.21 -32.80
CA GLU A 113 -25.33 -8.76 -33.55
C GLU A 113 -26.27 -7.62 -33.99
N GLY A 114 -26.64 -7.60 -35.28
CA GLY A 114 -27.50 -6.55 -35.85
C GLY A 114 -26.78 -5.29 -36.34
N GLN A 115 -25.45 -5.22 -36.26
CA GLN A 115 -24.67 -4.12 -36.82
C GLN A 115 -24.65 -4.15 -38.36
N THR A 116 -24.96 -3.03 -39.00
CA THR A 116 -24.99 -2.90 -40.47
C THR A 116 -23.76 -2.20 -41.04
N THR A 117 -23.18 -1.25 -40.30
CA THR A 117 -22.07 -0.41 -40.76
C THR A 117 -20.76 -0.74 -40.05
N HIS A 118 -19.62 -0.55 -40.73
CA HIS A 118 -18.31 -0.71 -40.09
C HIS A 118 -18.00 0.36 -39.04
N VAL A 119 -18.65 1.52 -39.10
CA VAL A 119 -18.44 2.61 -38.14
C VAL A 119 -19.32 2.40 -36.92
N VAL A 120 -18.72 2.40 -35.73
CA VAL A 120 -19.40 2.24 -34.43
C VAL A 120 -18.93 3.34 -33.49
N ASN A 121 -19.82 3.77 -32.61
CA ASN A 121 -19.49 4.68 -31.51
C ASN A 121 -18.98 3.87 -30.32
N LEU A 122 -17.71 4.04 -29.98
CA LEU A 122 -17.09 3.44 -28.80
C LEU A 122 -16.98 4.46 -27.67
N PRO A 123 -17.26 4.08 -26.41
CA PRO A 123 -17.11 4.97 -25.27
C PRO A 123 -15.65 5.35 -25.04
N ILE A 124 -15.40 6.61 -24.73
CA ILE A 124 -14.08 7.14 -24.39
C ILE A 124 -13.87 7.02 -22.87
N LEU A 125 -12.65 6.63 -22.47
CA LEU A 125 -12.28 6.58 -21.06
C LEU A 125 -12.13 7.98 -20.46
N MET A 126 -12.80 8.23 -19.34
CA MET A 126 -12.75 9.51 -18.63
C MET A 126 -11.91 9.42 -17.37
N GLN A 127 -11.22 10.51 -17.02
CA GLN A 127 -10.49 10.58 -15.75
C GLN A 127 -11.40 11.02 -14.60
N LYS A 128 -11.00 10.63 -13.40
CA LYS A 128 -11.61 11.07 -12.13
C LYS A 128 -11.85 12.57 -12.02
N LYS A 129 -10.92 13.39 -12.53
CA LYS A 129 -10.96 14.85 -12.40
C LYS A 129 -12.12 15.47 -13.18
N ASP A 130 -12.53 14.82 -14.25
CA ASP A 130 -13.54 15.29 -15.21
C ASP A 130 -14.96 14.90 -14.81
N LEU A 131 -15.10 14.10 -13.73
CA LEU A 131 -16.37 13.58 -13.24
C LEU A 131 -16.67 14.11 -11.85
N ARG A 132 -17.95 14.31 -11.55
CA ARG A 132 -18.45 14.63 -10.20
C ARG A 132 -19.63 13.74 -9.86
N LEU A 133 -19.75 13.33 -8.61
CA LEU A 133 -20.84 12.46 -8.17
C LEU A 133 -22.16 13.24 -8.15
N VAL A 134 -23.24 12.59 -8.54
CA VAL A 134 -24.58 13.16 -8.49
C VAL A 134 -25.37 12.43 -7.41
N ALA A 135 -25.98 13.19 -6.52
CA ALA A 135 -26.84 12.66 -5.47
C ALA A 135 -28.15 13.45 -5.45
N ASP A 136 -29.24 12.74 -5.18
CA ASP A 136 -30.53 13.36 -4.93
C ASP A 136 -30.61 13.68 -3.43
N ILE A 137 -30.66 14.96 -3.09
CA ILE A 137 -30.64 15.48 -1.73
C ILE A 137 -31.96 16.23 -1.48
N GLU A 138 -32.50 16.15 -0.27
CA GLU A 138 -33.67 16.93 0.10
C GLU A 138 -33.35 18.44 0.12
N ASP A 139 -34.22 19.24 -0.50
CA ASP A 139 -34.07 20.69 -0.53
C ASP A 139 -34.35 21.28 0.85
N THR A 140 -33.38 22.03 1.41
CA THR A 140 -33.55 22.71 2.70
C THR A 140 -34.61 23.81 2.63
N ALA A 141 -34.84 24.39 1.45
CA ALA A 141 -35.86 25.41 1.25
C ALA A 141 -37.28 24.83 1.07
N ASN A 142 -37.40 23.60 0.57
CA ASN A 142 -38.68 22.93 0.30
C ASN A 142 -38.64 21.50 0.83
N PRO A 143 -38.92 21.28 2.13
CA PRO A 143 -38.85 19.96 2.74
C PRO A 143 -39.77 18.98 2.00
N GLY A 144 -39.24 17.80 1.67
CA GLY A 144 -39.95 16.73 0.95
C GLY A 144 -39.76 16.72 -0.57
N LYS A 145 -39.09 17.72 -1.16
CA LYS A 145 -38.68 17.66 -2.58
C LYS A 145 -37.21 17.28 -2.71
N LEU A 146 -36.95 16.26 -3.53
CA LEU A 146 -35.59 15.86 -3.89
C LEU A 146 -35.06 16.77 -4.99
N LYS A 147 -33.84 17.26 -4.79
CA LYS A 147 -33.07 18.02 -5.76
C LYS A 147 -31.85 17.22 -6.17
N THR A 148 -31.67 17.05 -7.47
CA THR A 148 -30.47 16.44 -8.03
C THR A 148 -29.32 17.44 -7.95
N VAL A 149 -28.30 17.11 -7.15
CA VAL A 149 -27.15 17.98 -6.87
C VAL A 149 -25.86 17.29 -7.29
N ALA A 150 -24.99 18.05 -7.95
CA ALA A 150 -23.61 17.62 -8.23
C ALA A 150 -22.72 17.92 -7.02
N VAL A 151 -21.98 16.91 -6.57
CA VAL A 151 -21.11 16.96 -5.41
C VAL A 151 -19.71 17.36 -5.86
N GLU A 152 -19.22 18.48 -5.35
CA GLU A 152 -17.93 19.03 -5.78
C GLU A 152 -16.74 18.17 -5.33
N ASN A 153 -16.68 17.80 -4.06
CA ASN A 153 -15.59 17.01 -3.49
C ASN A 153 -16.11 16.01 -2.46
N ILE A 154 -15.51 14.82 -2.43
CA ILE A 154 -15.85 13.75 -1.50
C ILE A 154 -14.70 13.56 -0.51
N THR A 155 -15.06 13.45 0.76
CA THR A 155 -14.18 13.05 1.86
C THR A 155 -14.59 11.69 2.38
N PHE A 156 -13.63 10.93 2.89
CA PHE A 156 -13.92 9.63 3.50
C PHE A 156 -13.73 9.74 5.00
N LYS A 157 -14.79 9.45 5.77
CA LYS A 157 -14.76 9.46 7.23
C LYS A 157 -15.34 8.15 7.76
N GLY A 158 -14.57 7.42 8.57
CA GLY A 158 -15.00 6.11 9.08
C GLY A 158 -15.10 5.02 8.00
N GLN A 159 -15.48 3.82 8.44
CA GLN A 159 -15.67 2.64 7.60
C GLN A 159 -16.80 1.78 8.18
N TYR A 160 -17.49 1.03 7.34
CA TYR A 160 -18.53 0.08 7.70
C TYR A 160 -18.42 -1.19 6.88
N TYR A 161 -18.97 -2.29 7.38
CA TYR A 161 -19.08 -3.52 6.59
C TYR A 161 -20.32 -3.43 5.71
N ASP A 162 -20.13 -3.47 4.39
CA ASP A 162 -21.24 -3.51 3.44
C ASP A 162 -21.55 -4.95 3.06
N GLU A 163 -22.77 -5.39 3.33
CA GLU A 163 -23.24 -6.75 3.08
C GLU A 163 -23.29 -7.06 1.57
N ASN A 164 -23.67 -6.09 0.73
CA ASN A 164 -23.78 -6.30 -0.72
C ASN A 164 -22.40 -6.46 -1.35
N TYR A 165 -21.44 -5.64 -0.92
CA TYR A 165 -20.05 -5.73 -1.40
C TYR A 165 -19.21 -6.78 -0.67
N LYS A 166 -19.69 -7.29 0.48
CA LYS A 166 -19.00 -8.22 1.38
C LYS A 166 -17.61 -7.72 1.81
N LYS A 167 -17.43 -6.40 1.94
CA LYS A 167 -16.15 -5.72 2.21
C LYS A 167 -16.32 -4.54 3.16
N MET A 168 -15.23 -4.16 3.83
CA MET A 168 -15.17 -2.91 4.61
C MET A 168 -15.09 -1.71 3.65
N MET A 169 -16.17 -0.94 3.61
CA MET A 169 -16.35 0.23 2.74
C MET A 169 -16.24 1.52 3.56
N PRO A 170 -15.55 2.57 3.07
CA PRO A 170 -15.52 3.86 3.75
C PRO A 170 -16.84 4.62 3.50
N TYR A 171 -17.31 5.41 4.46
CA TYR A 171 -18.41 6.34 4.18
C TYR A 171 -17.94 7.47 3.28
N ARG A 172 -18.74 7.80 2.25
CA ARG A 172 -18.52 8.96 1.40
C ARG A 172 -19.26 10.14 1.97
N CYS A 173 -18.55 11.14 2.48
CA CYS A 173 -19.12 12.37 2.98
C CYS A 173 -18.83 13.51 2.02
N VAL A 174 -19.78 14.43 1.85
CA VAL A 174 -19.52 15.67 1.09
C VAL A 174 -18.46 16.51 1.82
N PHE A 175 -17.53 17.09 1.07
CA PHE A 175 -16.52 17.98 1.64
C PHE A 175 -17.19 19.18 2.33
N GLY A 176 -16.84 19.44 3.59
CA GLY A 176 -17.41 20.52 4.40
C GLY A 176 -18.62 20.10 5.25
N ASN A 177 -19.42 19.12 4.82
CA ASN A 177 -20.54 18.59 5.60
C ASN A 177 -20.40 17.07 5.78
N SER A 178 -19.92 16.64 6.95
CA SER A 178 -19.71 15.22 7.22
C SER A 178 -20.97 14.42 7.47
N ASP A 179 -22.06 15.08 7.81
CA ASP A 179 -23.31 14.42 8.17
C ASP A 179 -24.04 13.96 6.90
N LEU A 180 -23.78 14.63 5.77
CA LEU A 180 -24.31 14.25 4.47
C LEU A 180 -23.48 13.12 3.85
N ILE A 181 -23.92 11.89 4.10
CA ILE A 181 -23.32 10.66 3.61
C ILE A 181 -23.99 10.23 2.31
N ILE A 182 -23.18 9.94 1.29
CA ILE A 182 -23.63 9.42 0.01
C ILE A 182 -23.38 7.90 -0.03
N PRO A 183 -24.44 7.08 -0.08
CA PRO A 183 -24.29 5.63 -0.05
C PRO A 183 -23.60 5.12 -1.31
N TRP A 184 -22.88 4.00 -1.22
CA TRP A 184 -22.34 3.30 -2.39
C TRP A 184 -23.47 2.71 -3.24
N PRO A 185 -23.28 2.54 -4.57
CA PRO A 185 -24.31 1.98 -5.43
C PRO A 185 -24.45 0.49 -5.14
N LYS A 186 -25.66 -0.08 -5.26
CA LYS A 186 -25.85 -1.52 -5.06
C LYS A 186 -25.28 -2.29 -6.26
N PRO A 187 -24.36 -3.25 -6.04
CA PRO A 187 -23.82 -4.06 -7.13
C PRO A 187 -24.88 -5.02 -7.66
N GLU A 188 -24.75 -5.41 -8.93
CA GLU A 188 -25.59 -6.46 -9.52
C GLU A 188 -25.25 -7.82 -8.90
N PRO A 189 -26.27 -8.65 -8.59
CA PRO A 189 -26.03 -9.98 -8.05
C PRO A 189 -25.30 -10.83 -9.09
N THR A 190 -24.19 -11.45 -8.68
CA THR A 190 -23.45 -12.40 -9.52
C THR A 190 -24.01 -13.80 -9.29
N GLU A 191 -24.32 -14.51 -10.37
CA GLU A 191 -24.74 -15.91 -10.31
C GLU A 191 -23.55 -16.84 -10.05
N ASP A 192 -23.82 -17.94 -9.36
CA ASP A 192 -22.81 -18.95 -9.02
C ASP A 192 -22.47 -19.82 -10.26
N GLY A 193 -21.20 -20.17 -10.40
CA GLY A 193 -20.68 -20.95 -11.53
C GLY A 193 -20.47 -22.42 -11.18
N THR A 194 -20.24 -23.28 -12.17
CA THR A 194 -20.03 -24.72 -11.92
C THR A 194 -18.81 -25.04 -11.04
N LEU A 195 -17.80 -24.17 -11.03
CA LEU A 195 -16.58 -24.34 -10.22
C LEU A 195 -16.66 -23.65 -8.84
N THR A 196 -17.82 -23.07 -8.48
CA THR A 196 -18.01 -22.43 -7.17
C THR A 196 -18.60 -23.41 -6.17
N THR A 197 -18.06 -23.41 -4.95
CA THR A 197 -18.61 -24.18 -3.84
C THR A 197 -19.72 -23.38 -3.15
N ASP A 198 -20.79 -24.05 -2.75
CA ASP A 198 -21.90 -23.44 -2.02
C ASP A 198 -21.43 -22.78 -0.71
N SER A 199 -22.11 -21.70 -0.34
CA SER A 199 -21.70 -20.87 0.80
C SER A 199 -21.76 -21.58 2.16
N GLU A 200 -22.70 -22.51 2.34
CA GLU A 200 -22.85 -23.30 3.56
C GLU A 200 -21.69 -24.28 3.72
N VAL A 201 -21.39 -25.04 2.67
CA VAL A 201 -20.28 -26.01 2.63
C VAL A 201 -18.93 -25.31 2.81
N ALA A 202 -18.74 -24.16 2.16
CA ALA A 202 -17.48 -23.41 2.26
C ALA A 202 -17.22 -22.83 3.66
N ARG A 203 -18.27 -22.57 4.45
CA ARG A 203 -18.16 -22.01 5.82
C ARG A 203 -18.26 -23.06 6.91
N GLU A 204 -18.52 -24.32 6.57
CA GLU A 204 -18.58 -25.42 7.52
C GLU A 204 -17.26 -25.57 8.26
N GLN A 205 -17.31 -25.52 9.59
CA GLN A 205 -16.13 -25.72 10.42
C GLN A 205 -15.87 -27.23 10.53
N THR A 206 -14.82 -27.70 9.88
CA THR A 206 -14.42 -29.13 9.87
C THR A 206 -13.22 -29.44 10.77
N PHE A 207 -12.52 -28.41 11.25
CA PHE A 207 -11.30 -28.56 12.04
C PHE A 207 -11.39 -27.82 13.38
N TRP A 208 -11.04 -28.54 14.45
CA TRP A 208 -10.85 -28.02 15.80
C TRP A 208 -9.46 -28.42 16.32
N ILE A 209 -8.95 -27.66 17.28
CA ILE A 209 -7.67 -27.95 17.92
C ILE A 209 -7.92 -28.95 19.05
N ASP A 210 -7.80 -30.24 18.73
CA ASP A 210 -8.20 -31.32 19.64
C ASP A 210 -7.05 -31.83 20.53
N THR A 211 -5.81 -31.80 20.03
CA THR A 211 -4.69 -32.49 20.68
C THR A 211 -3.42 -31.65 20.64
N ILE A 212 -2.69 -31.61 21.77
CA ILE A 212 -1.36 -30.97 21.88
C ILE A 212 -0.23 -31.97 21.56
N VAL A 213 -0.46 -33.26 21.83
CA VAL A 213 0.50 -34.35 21.67
C VAL A 213 0.72 -34.74 20.19
N ARG A 214 -0.35 -34.76 19.38
CA ARG A 214 -0.32 -35.16 17.97
C ARG A 214 -0.42 -33.92 17.09
N GLY A 215 0.46 -33.83 16.09
CA GLY A 215 0.34 -32.80 15.05
C GLY A 215 -0.94 -32.96 14.22
N SER A 216 -1.56 -31.84 13.83
CA SER A 216 -2.78 -31.84 13.00
C SER A 216 -2.57 -32.38 11.58
N ILE A 217 -1.32 -32.35 11.10
CA ILE A 217 -0.92 -32.79 9.78
C ILE A 217 0.10 -33.92 9.95
N PRO A 218 0.07 -34.98 9.12
CA PRO A 218 1.04 -36.06 9.18
C PRO A 218 2.46 -35.57 8.87
N ASP A 219 3.46 -36.16 9.54
CA ASP A 219 4.86 -35.72 9.43
C ASP A 219 5.40 -35.78 8.00
N ALA A 220 4.96 -36.77 7.21
CA ALA A 220 5.37 -36.93 5.81
C ALA A 220 4.99 -35.73 4.92
N ALA A 221 3.88 -35.05 5.23
CA ALA A 221 3.38 -33.91 4.44
C ALA A 221 4.16 -32.61 4.70
N PHE A 222 4.99 -32.54 5.75
CA PHE A 222 5.76 -31.32 6.03
C PHE A 222 6.72 -30.96 4.90
N SER A 223 7.23 -31.94 4.16
CA SER A 223 8.13 -31.71 3.03
C SER A 223 7.44 -30.98 1.86
N THR A 224 6.14 -31.21 1.68
CA THR A 224 5.31 -30.54 0.65
C THR A 224 4.89 -29.14 1.09
N ILE A 225 4.54 -28.96 2.37
CA ILE A 225 4.04 -27.68 2.90
C ILE A 225 5.18 -26.66 3.03
N ARG A 226 6.37 -27.11 3.44
CA ARG A 226 7.52 -26.23 3.69
C ARG A 226 8.83 -26.87 3.24
N ASN A 227 9.77 -26.05 2.77
CA ASN A 227 11.11 -26.52 2.45
C ASN A 227 11.88 -26.89 3.74
N PRO A 228 12.22 -28.18 3.96
CA PRO A 228 12.94 -28.61 5.16
C PRO A 228 14.37 -28.04 5.22
N HIS A 229 15.00 -27.80 4.06
CA HIS A 229 16.37 -27.32 3.92
C HIS A 229 16.44 -25.83 3.57
N SER A 230 15.50 -25.03 4.09
CA SER A 230 15.50 -23.58 3.85
C SER A 230 16.76 -22.92 4.41
N LYS A 231 17.57 -22.31 3.53
CA LYS A 231 18.76 -21.52 3.91
C LYS A 231 18.46 -20.33 4.84
N TYR A 232 17.20 -19.90 4.89
CA TYR A 232 16.77 -18.79 5.74
C TYR A 232 16.43 -19.25 7.18
N ARG A 233 16.29 -20.56 7.42
CA ARG A 233 16.09 -21.13 8.75
C ARG A 233 17.44 -21.27 9.45
N ARG A 234 17.94 -20.18 10.02
CA ARG A 234 19.14 -20.20 10.87
C ARG A 234 18.78 -20.82 12.22
N GLY A 235 19.52 -21.85 12.64
CA GLY A 235 19.34 -22.47 13.96
C GLY A 235 19.64 -21.49 15.10
N LYS A 236 19.18 -21.83 16.31
CA LYS A 236 19.57 -21.10 17.52
C LYS A 236 20.92 -21.62 17.99
N ILE A 237 21.82 -20.71 18.37
CA ILE A 237 23.13 -21.07 18.93
C ILE A 237 22.90 -21.66 20.32
N THR A 238 23.38 -22.87 20.56
CA THR A 238 23.28 -23.52 21.87
C THR A 238 24.50 -23.18 22.75
N PRO A 239 24.42 -23.32 24.09
CA PRO A 239 25.59 -23.12 24.96
C PRO A 239 26.78 -24.03 24.60
N SER A 240 26.51 -25.22 24.05
CA SER A 240 27.55 -26.13 23.55
C SER A 240 28.25 -25.54 22.33
N ASP A 241 27.48 -24.97 21.40
CA ASP A 241 28.03 -24.27 20.23
C ASP A 241 28.84 -23.05 20.66
N ILE A 242 28.38 -22.29 21.66
CA ILE A 242 29.13 -21.17 22.24
C ILE A 242 30.45 -21.65 22.83
N ARG A 243 30.46 -22.73 23.62
CA ARG A 243 31.70 -23.28 24.20
C ARG A 243 32.69 -23.74 23.14
N LYS A 244 32.22 -24.28 22.01
CA LYS A 244 33.07 -24.66 20.86
C LYS A 244 33.57 -23.45 20.09
N LEU A 245 32.76 -22.40 20.01
CA LEU A 245 33.06 -21.16 19.28
C LEU A 245 34.00 -20.25 20.07
N VAL A 246 33.89 -20.24 21.40
CA VAL A 246 34.71 -19.42 22.29
C VAL A 246 36.00 -20.16 22.62
N ALA A 247 37.14 -19.58 22.24
CA ALA A 247 38.44 -20.12 22.61
C ALA A 247 38.63 -20.14 24.14
N PRO A 248 39.33 -21.15 24.69
CA PRO A 248 39.62 -21.20 26.11
C PRO A 248 40.49 -20.00 26.52
N LYS A 249 40.19 -19.41 27.67
CA LYS A 249 41.01 -18.32 28.23
C LYS A 249 42.36 -18.88 28.67
N MET A 250 43.44 -18.20 28.30
CA MET A 250 44.79 -18.53 28.76
C MET A 250 44.86 -18.42 30.29
N PRO A 251 45.51 -19.38 30.98
CA PRO A 251 45.73 -19.27 32.42
C PRO A 251 46.57 -18.02 32.74
N LEU A 252 46.28 -17.40 33.89
CA LEU A 252 47.02 -16.23 34.35
C LEU A 252 48.41 -16.64 34.87
N THR A 253 49.45 -15.89 34.51
CA THR A 253 50.79 -16.03 35.06
C THR A 253 50.83 -15.63 36.54
N GLU A 254 51.80 -16.13 37.29
CA GLU A 254 51.95 -15.83 38.72
C GLU A 254 52.11 -14.32 38.98
N THR A 255 52.91 -13.63 38.17
CA THR A 255 53.07 -12.16 38.23
C THR A 255 51.74 -11.43 38.06
N LYS A 256 50.89 -11.89 37.13
CA LYS A 256 49.58 -11.29 36.86
C LYS A 256 48.56 -11.61 37.95
N LYS A 257 48.66 -12.78 38.59
CA LYS A 257 47.85 -13.11 39.77
C LYS A 257 48.21 -12.22 40.95
N ALA A 258 49.49 -12.07 41.25
CA ALA A 258 49.98 -11.18 42.30
C ALA A 258 49.53 -9.73 42.07
N TYR A 259 49.62 -9.24 40.83
CA TYR A 259 49.11 -7.91 40.46
C TYR A 259 47.59 -7.77 40.66
N LEU A 260 46.80 -8.80 40.33
CA LEU A 260 45.35 -8.78 40.57
C LEU A 260 45.00 -8.80 42.06
N GLU A 261 45.79 -9.51 42.88
CA GLU A 261 45.65 -9.50 44.33
C GLU A 261 45.98 -8.13 44.90
N GLU A 262 47.07 -7.50 44.45
CA GLU A 262 47.41 -6.13 44.82
C GLU A 262 46.30 -5.13 44.43
N GLN A 263 45.76 -5.24 43.22
CA GLN A 263 44.62 -4.42 42.79
C GLN A 263 43.37 -4.66 43.64
N LYS A 264 43.08 -5.91 44.04
CA LYS A 264 41.95 -6.21 44.93
C LYS A 264 42.16 -5.55 46.29
N MET A 265 43.34 -5.71 46.87
CA MET A 265 43.72 -5.07 48.14
C MET A 265 43.63 -3.54 48.06
N LEU A 266 44.02 -2.95 46.93
CA LEU A 266 43.92 -1.51 46.71
C LEU A 266 42.46 -1.06 46.56
N ASN A 267 41.64 -1.82 45.84
CA ASN A 267 40.22 -1.51 45.67
C ASN A 267 39.39 -1.69 46.95
N GLU A 268 39.82 -2.58 47.84
CA GLU A 268 39.23 -2.77 49.17
C GLU A 268 39.57 -1.63 50.13
N ARG A 269 40.66 -0.89 49.88
CA ARG A 269 40.94 0.33 50.64
C ARG A 269 39.80 1.32 50.39
N PRO A 270 39.35 2.04 51.44
CA PRO A 270 38.36 3.08 51.26
C PRO A 270 38.91 4.11 50.29
N LYS A 271 38.15 4.39 49.22
CA LYS A 271 38.52 5.45 48.29
C LYS A 271 38.50 6.77 49.05
N GLU A 272 39.60 7.49 48.99
CA GLU A 272 39.66 8.85 49.53
C GLU A 272 38.66 9.70 48.74
N VAL A 273 37.58 10.09 49.42
CA VAL A 273 36.61 11.03 48.89
C VAL A 273 36.98 12.40 49.43
N LEU A 274 36.97 13.42 48.57
CA LEU A 274 37.24 14.79 48.97
C LEU A 274 36.28 15.20 50.09
N THR A 275 36.82 15.56 51.25
CA THR A 275 36.01 15.97 52.39
C THR A 275 35.31 17.29 52.10
N GLU A 276 34.19 17.55 52.77
CA GLU A 276 33.49 18.84 52.62
C GLU A 276 34.37 20.01 53.08
N GLU A 277 35.22 19.80 54.08
CA GLU A 277 36.20 20.79 54.56
C GLU A 277 37.22 21.14 53.46
N ASP A 278 37.75 20.13 52.76
CA ASP A 278 38.67 20.35 51.64
C ASP A 278 38.00 21.09 50.49
N LYS A 279 36.72 20.80 50.18
CA LYS A 279 35.96 21.51 49.16
C LYS A 279 35.79 22.99 49.49
N VAL A 280 35.48 23.30 50.76
CA VAL A 280 35.36 24.68 51.23
C VAL A 280 36.72 25.40 51.18
N MET A 281 37.80 24.73 51.57
CA MET A 281 39.15 25.30 51.51
C MET A 281 39.57 25.60 50.07
N ILE A 282 39.31 24.68 49.14
CA ILE A 282 39.54 24.87 47.70
C ILE A 282 38.68 26.03 47.18
N GLY A 283 37.40 26.08 47.55
CA GLY A 283 36.48 27.17 47.17
C GLY A 283 36.97 28.54 47.62
N ASN A 284 37.41 28.66 48.87
CA ASN A 284 37.95 29.91 49.42
C ASN A 284 39.24 30.36 48.71
N LYS A 285 40.14 29.42 48.40
CA LYS A 285 41.36 29.72 47.62
C LYS A 285 41.03 30.22 46.22
N ILE A 286 40.01 29.64 45.57
CA ILE A 286 39.54 30.07 44.25
C ILE A 286 38.99 31.50 44.32
N ILE A 287 38.15 31.81 45.32
CA ILE A 287 37.59 33.16 45.52
C ILE A 287 38.71 34.19 45.74
N GLN A 288 39.67 33.90 46.62
CA GLN A 288 40.82 34.78 46.87
C GLN A 288 41.66 35.01 45.60
N PHE A 289 41.87 33.96 44.80
CA PHE A 289 42.59 34.08 43.53
C PHE A 289 41.82 34.95 42.51
N LEU A 290 40.50 34.79 42.41
CA LEU A 290 39.65 35.62 41.54
C LEU A 290 39.67 37.09 41.97
N GLN A 291 39.53 37.37 43.27
CA GLN A 291 39.62 38.72 43.82
C GLN A 291 40.99 39.37 43.56
N LYS A 292 42.07 38.59 43.69
CA LYS A 292 43.44 39.04 43.35
C LYS A 292 43.58 39.35 41.86
N LYS A 293 42.93 38.57 40.99
CA LYS A 293 42.93 38.80 39.54
C LYS A 293 42.13 40.05 39.16
N GLU A 294 40.97 40.26 39.78
CA GLU A 294 40.15 41.47 39.60
C GLU A 294 40.90 42.72 40.04
N THR A 295 41.49 42.70 41.24
CA THR A 295 42.31 43.82 41.73
C THR A 295 43.53 44.08 40.86
N GLN A 296 44.20 43.04 40.34
CA GLN A 296 45.29 43.22 39.36
C GLN A 296 44.79 43.84 38.05
N SER A 297 43.60 43.45 37.56
CA SER A 297 43.00 44.04 36.35
C SER A 297 42.54 45.49 36.51
N THR A 298 42.13 45.90 37.72
CA THR A 298 41.81 47.31 38.02
C THR A 298 43.05 48.17 38.27
N THR A 299 44.19 47.57 38.61
CA THR A 299 45.47 48.30 38.80
C THR A 299 46.25 48.45 37.49
N SER A 300 45.81 47.79 36.41
CA SER A 300 46.39 47.88 35.06
C SER A 300 45.51 48.66 34.07
N GLN A 301 44.53 49.42 34.58
CA GLN A 301 43.76 50.47 33.90
C GLN A 301 44.03 51.82 34.56
#